data_AF-A0A6F8XMP6-F1
#
_entry.id   AF-A0A6F8XMP6-F1
#
_cell.length_a   1.000
_cell.length_b   1.000
_cell.length_c   1.000
_cell.angle_alpha   90.00
_cell.angle_beta   90.00
_cell.angle_gamma   90.00
#
_symmetry.space_group_name_H-M   'P 1'
#
loop_
_entity.id
_entity.type
_entity.pdbx_description
1 polymer ?
#
loop_
_entity_poly.entity_id
_entity_poly.type
_entity_poly.pdbx_seq_one_letter_code
_entity_poly.pdbx_strand_id
1 'polypeptide(L)' 'MTAVGTVAVIGEEELVAGFGLAGAVVLPARDAAQARAAWQRLPTDAAVVILTATAADALEENYPAPAQTPFVVVMT' A
#
# COMPACT_ATOMS: atom_id res chain seq x y z
N MET A 1 1.46 3.62 24.89
CA MET A 1 0.38 3.28 23.95
C MET A 1 1.00 2.55 22.78
N THR A 2 0.71 1.27 22.59
CA THR A 2 0.99 0.61 21.31
C THR A 2 -0.07 1.08 20.33
N ALA A 3 0.31 1.84 19.30
CA ALA A 3 -0.62 2.15 18.22
C ALA A 3 -1.06 0.82 17.57
N VAL A 4 -2.36 0.61 17.44
CA VAL A 4 -2.94 -0.53 16.72
C VAL A 4 -3.31 -0.03 15.34
N GLY A 5 -2.80 -0.68 14.31
CA GLY A 5 -3.07 -0.33 12.92
C GLY A 5 -2.53 -1.39 11.98
N THR A 6 -3.02 -1.39 10.75
CA THR A 6 -2.73 -2.43 9.77
C THR A 6 -1.58 -2.02 8.86
N VAL A 7 -0.76 -2.98 8.44
CA VAL A 7 0.23 -2.80 7.37
C VAL A 7 -0.42 -3.22 6.06
N ALA A 8 -0.47 -2.32 5.08
CA ALA A 8 -0.91 -2.62 3.72
C ALA A 8 0.28 -2.63 2.76
N VAL A 9 0.21 -3.47 1.72
CA VAL A 9 1.26 -3.59 0.70
C VAL A 9 0.62 -3.50 -0.69
N ILE A 10 1.10 -2.61 -1.54
CA ILE A 10 0.63 -2.43 -2.93
C ILE A 10 1.79 -2.65 -3.88
N GLY A 11 1.57 -3.49 -4.89
CA GLY A 11 2.56 -3.76 -5.92
C GLY A 11 2.31 -5.07 -6.65
N GLU A 12 3.25 -5.46 -7.49
CA GLU A 12 3.16 -6.63 -8.35
C GLU A 12 3.04 -7.89 -7.50
N GLU A 13 2.04 -8.73 -7.81
CA GLU A 13 1.65 -9.90 -7.01
C GLU A 13 2.83 -10.78 -6.61
N GLU A 14 3.74 -11.03 -7.54
CA GLU A 14 4.93 -11.87 -7.38
C GLU A 14 5.90 -11.30 -6.33
N LEU A 15 5.95 -9.97 -6.18
CA LEU A 15 6.81 -9.26 -5.24
C LEU A 15 6.15 -9.08 -3.87
N VAL A 16 4.81 -8.98 -3.81
CA VAL A 16 4.09 -8.60 -2.59
C VAL A 16 3.37 -9.75 -1.89
N ALA A 17 3.12 -10.88 -2.55
CA ALA A 17 2.33 -11.99 -1.98
C ALA A 17 2.89 -12.52 -0.64
N GLY A 18 4.23 -12.54 -0.49
CA GLY A 18 4.90 -13.02 0.71
C GLY A 18 4.57 -12.22 1.98
N PHE A 19 4.20 -10.94 1.87
CA PHE A 19 3.86 -10.10 3.01
C PHE A 19 2.56 -10.54 3.71
N GLY A 20 1.68 -11.28 3.02
CA GLY A 20 0.48 -11.85 3.64
C GLY A 20 0.83 -12.82 4.78
N LEU A 21 1.98 -13.49 4.71
CA LEU A 21 2.47 -14.38 5.77
C LEU A 21 2.80 -13.63 7.06
N ALA A 22 3.14 -12.34 6.96
CA ALA A 22 3.41 -11.46 8.10
C ALA A 22 2.13 -10.75 8.62
N GLY A 23 0.96 -11.08 8.09
CA GLY A 23 -0.31 -10.47 8.48
C GLY A 23 -0.60 -9.13 7.79
N ALA A 24 0.15 -8.76 6.75
CA ALA A 24 -0.13 -7.56 5.97
C ALA A 24 -1.34 -7.75 5.05
N VAL A 25 -2.08 -6.66 4.82
CA VAL A 25 -3.13 -6.61 3.78
C VAL A 25 -2.45 -6.39 2.44
N VAL A 26 -2.40 -7.43 1.63
CA VAL A 26 -1.79 -7.39 0.29
C VAL A 26 -2.83 -6.96 -0.73
N LEU A 27 -2.51 -5.91 -1.50
CA LEU A 27 -3.32 -5.33 -2.56
C LEU A 27 -2.54 -5.40 -3.88
N PRO A 28 -2.67 -6.49 -4.66
CA PRO A 28 -1.93 -6.66 -5.90
C PRO A 28 -2.27 -5.56 -6.91
N ALA A 29 -1.24 -5.00 -7.53
CA ALA A 29 -1.36 -4.00 -8.58
C ALA A 29 -0.21 -4.16 -9.58
N ARG A 30 -0.53 -4.41 -10.85
CA ARG A 30 0.47 -4.58 -11.93
C ARG A 30 0.63 -3.37 -12.83
N ASP A 31 -0.29 -2.41 -12.71
CA ASP A 31 -0.29 -1.20 -13.50
C ASP A 31 -0.77 -0.01 -12.67
N ALA A 32 -0.63 1.18 -13.24
CA ALA A 32 -0.95 2.40 -12.56
C ALA A 32 -2.45 2.48 -12.19
N ALA A 33 -3.38 2.02 -13.02
CA ALA A 33 -4.81 2.06 -12.68
C ALA A 33 -5.14 1.15 -11.49
N GLN A 34 -4.52 -0.03 -11.42
CA GLN A 34 -4.65 -0.95 -10.29
C GLN A 34 -4.05 -0.37 -9.01
N ALA A 35 -2.88 0.28 -9.09
CA ALA A 35 -2.25 0.90 -7.92
C ALA A 35 -3.14 2.01 -7.33
N ARG A 36 -3.76 2.83 -8.18
CA ARG A 36 -4.72 3.86 -7.78
C ARG A 36 -5.96 3.26 -7.11
N ALA A 37 -6.52 2.22 -7.71
CA ALA A 37 -7.69 1.53 -7.16
C ALA A 37 -7.37 0.84 -5.82
N ALA A 38 -6.17 0.27 -5.69
CA ALA A 38 -5.68 -0.31 -4.44
C ALA A 38 -5.53 0.75 -3.34
N TRP A 39 -4.95 1.91 -3.67
CA TRP A 39 -4.82 3.03 -2.74
C TRP A 39 -6.17 3.50 -2.19
N GLN A 40 -7.20 3.59 -3.03
CA GLN A 40 -8.56 3.96 -2.59
C GLN A 40 -9.25 2.90 -1.71
N ARG A 41 -8.76 1.67 -1.74
CA ARG A 41 -9.29 0.52 -0.98
C ARG A 41 -8.49 0.23 0.28
N LEU A 42 -7.53 1.09 0.64
CA LEU A 42 -6.77 0.93 1.87
C LEU A 42 -7.71 0.80 3.08
N PRO A 43 -7.39 -0.10 4.02
CA PRO A 43 -8.07 -0.14 5.31
C PRO A 43 -8.07 1.24 5.96
N THR A 44 -9.18 1.62 6.61
CA THR A 44 -9.29 2.93 7.27
C THR A 44 -8.26 3.09 8.39
N ASP A 45 -7.79 1.99 8.98
CA ASP A 45 -6.77 1.91 10.02
C ASP A 45 -5.36 1.57 9.48
N ALA A 46 -5.12 1.72 8.18
CA ALA A 46 -3.80 1.50 7.59
C ALA A 46 -2.79 2.51 8.19
N ALA A 47 -1.87 2.01 9.00
CA ALA A 47 -0.85 2.81 9.67
C ALA A 47 0.46 2.87 8.85
N VAL A 48 0.74 1.81 8.09
CA VAL A 48 1.91 1.70 7.21
C VAL A 48 1.47 1.20 5.85
N VAL A 49 1.95 1.83 4.77
CA VAL A 49 1.76 1.37 3.40
C VAL A 49 3.12 1.12 2.77
N ILE A 50 3.36 -0.10 2.33
CA ILE A 50 4.56 -0.49 1.58
C ILE A 50 4.21 -0.53 0.09
N LEU A 51 5.01 0.13 -0.74
CA LEU A 51 4.83 0.20 -2.18
C LEU A 51 6.03 -0.44 -2.87
N THR A 52 5.80 -1.16 -3.98
CA THR A 52 6.88 -1.38 -4.95
C THR A 52 7.23 -0.08 -5.67
N ALA A 53 8.42 0.01 -6.25
CA ALA A 53 8.83 1.20 -7.01
C ALA A 53 7.81 1.56 -8.12
N THR A 54 7.35 0.59 -8.90
CA THR A 54 6.34 0.80 -9.94
C THR A 54 4.99 1.25 -9.39
N ALA A 55 4.57 0.76 -8.22
CA ALA A 55 3.37 1.26 -7.57
C ALA A 55 3.54 2.70 -7.03
N ALA A 56 4.74 3.04 -6.53
CA ALA A 56 5.06 4.39 -6.07
C ALA A 56 5.06 5.39 -7.24
N ASP A 57 5.70 5.07 -8.36
CA ASP A 57 5.72 5.89 -9.57
C ASP A 57 4.30 6.17 -10.09
N ALA A 58 3.43 5.15 -10.07
CA ALA A 58 2.02 5.32 -10.42
C ALA A 58 1.29 6.29 -9.48
N LEU A 59 1.76 6.41 -8.23
CA LEU A 59 1.15 7.19 -7.17
C LEU A 59 1.73 8.63 -7.01
N GLU A 60 2.71 9.06 -7.79
CA GLU A 60 3.39 10.35 -7.53
C GLU A 60 2.56 11.62 -7.87
N GLU A 61 1.39 11.52 -8.51
CA GLU A 61 0.78 12.72 -9.15
C GLU A 61 -0.46 13.38 -8.53
N ASN A 62 -1.13 12.82 -7.51
CA ASN A 62 -2.21 13.46 -6.70
C ASN A 62 -3.16 12.38 -6.19
N TYR A 63 -2.85 11.77 -5.05
CA TYR A 63 -3.86 10.97 -4.36
C TYR A 63 -4.37 11.74 -3.17
N PRO A 64 -5.70 11.79 -2.98
CA PRO A 64 -6.22 12.33 -1.74
C PRO A 64 -5.60 11.52 -0.60
N ALA A 65 -5.04 12.23 0.38
CA ALA A 65 -4.55 11.60 1.58
C ALA A 65 -5.72 10.78 2.19
N PRO A 66 -5.52 9.49 2.51
CA PRO A 66 -6.50 8.74 3.27
C PRO A 66 -6.85 9.47 4.58
N ALA A 67 -8.01 9.14 5.17
CA ALA A 67 -8.53 9.82 6.38
C ALA A 67 -7.52 9.89 7.53
N GLN A 68 -6.60 8.93 7.61
CA GLN A 68 -5.37 9.00 8.39
C GLN A 68 -4.19 8.85 7.44
N THR A 69 -3.21 9.75 7.50
CA THR A 69 -2.03 9.67 6.63
C THR A 69 -1.11 8.53 7.09
N PRO A 70 -0.98 7.42 6.33
CA PRO A 70 -0.10 6.33 6.72
C PRO A 70 1.37 6.73 6.57
N PHE A 71 2.25 6.02 7.26
CA PHE A 71 3.67 6.04 6.97
C PHE A 71 3.93 5.22 5.70
N VAL A 72 4.41 5.88 4.63
CA VAL A 72 4.64 5.26 3.33
C VAL A 72 6.10 4.85 3.17
N VAL A 73 6.34 3.62 2.75
CA VAL A 73 7.67 3.05 2.45
C VAL A 73 7.68 2.56 1.02
N VAL A 74 8.73 2.89 0.27
CA VAL A 74 8.94 2.38 -1.10
C VAL A 74 10.06 1.34 -1.07
N MET A 75 9.79 0.16 -1.61
CA MET A 75 10.79 -0.90 -1.83
C MET A 75 11.65 -0.51 -3.04
N THR A 76 12.91 -0.17 -2.77
CA THR A 76 13.95 0.13 -3.77
C THR A 76 14.68 -1.12 -4.22
#